data_AF-A0A9P3TCZ2-F1
#
_entry.id   AF-A0A9P3TCZ2-F1
#
_cell.length_a   1.000
_cell.length_b   1.000
_cell.length_c   1.000
_cell.angle_alpha   90.00
_cell.angle_beta   90.00
_cell.angle_gamma   90.00
#
_symmetry.space_group_name_H-M   'P 1'
#
loop_
_entity.id
_entity.type
_entity.pdbx_description
1 polymer ?
#
loop_
_entity_poly.entity_id
_entity_poly.type
_entity_poly.pdbx_seq_one_letter_code
_entity_poly.pdbx_strand_id
1 'polypeptide(L)'
;MTINSEQIQALKAAAQLIAHGYQQEWGTERDEDGESTWVGTYDHDGVLCPFIDVSISEWSGEDGDDARLADFIAKANPVAILAMLAERDADKKRIAELEHNHRVHAARLLAERGQLKDRIAELEAISAAAEKLVRCKGRYHSEQNYRAMASLFGVTTPDLPPLEMEARTVSVKLPEPIGPEAAPAHYWDNGESMAYADGYNKATSDTKNLCAAAGITLDVGE
;
A
#
# COMPACT_ATOMS: atom_id res chain seq x y z
N MET A 1 -15.37 -41.83 0.35
CA MET A 1 -16.27 -41.86 -0.84
C MET A 1 -16.78 -40.46 -1.07
N THR A 2 -16.58 -39.87 -2.25
CA THR A 2 -17.27 -38.64 -2.62
C THR A 2 -18.66 -39.01 -3.12
N ILE A 3 -19.69 -38.35 -2.58
CA ILE A 3 -21.05 -38.52 -3.08
C ILE A 3 -21.08 -38.02 -4.54
N ASN A 4 -21.52 -38.87 -5.47
CA ASN A 4 -21.59 -38.51 -6.88
C ASN A 4 -22.88 -37.71 -7.20
N SER A 5 -22.98 -37.15 -8.41
CA SER A 5 -24.14 -36.33 -8.78
C SER A 5 -25.45 -37.13 -8.79
N GLU A 6 -25.41 -38.42 -9.10
CA GLU A 6 -26.59 -39.29 -9.14
C GLU A 6 -27.16 -39.51 -7.74
N GLN A 7 -26.30 -39.80 -6.76
CA GLN A 7 -26.68 -39.94 -5.35
C GLN A 7 -27.32 -38.67 -4.79
N ILE A 8 -26.80 -37.50 -5.18
CA ILE A 8 -27.40 -36.20 -4.82
C ILE A 8 -28.80 -36.04 -5.40
N GLN A 9 -29.00 -36.40 -6.67
CA GLN A 9 -30.32 -36.28 -7.30
C GLN A 9 -31.31 -37.31 -6.74
N ALA A 10 -30.84 -38.53 -6.46
CA ALA A 10 -31.64 -39.56 -5.80
C ALA A 10 -32.10 -39.09 -4.42
N LEU A 11 -31.19 -38.52 -3.60
CA LEU A 11 -31.53 -37.97 -2.30
C LEU A 11 -32.52 -36.79 -2.42
N LYS A 12 -32.30 -35.90 -3.38
CA LYS A 12 -33.21 -34.77 -3.66
C LYS A 12 -34.62 -35.27 -4.00
N ALA A 13 -34.72 -36.24 -4.90
CA ALA A 13 -35.99 -36.82 -5.32
C ALA A 13 -36.70 -37.52 -4.15
N ALA A 14 -35.97 -38.32 -3.36
CA ALA A 14 -36.50 -39.00 -2.18
C ALA A 14 -37.05 -38.00 -1.16
N ALA A 15 -36.31 -36.93 -0.86
CA ALA A 15 -36.75 -35.89 0.05
C ALA A 15 -37.98 -35.12 -0.48
N GLN A 16 -38.02 -34.80 -1.78
CA GLN A 16 -39.18 -34.11 -2.41
C GLN A 16 -40.48 -34.90 -2.30
N LEU A 17 -40.42 -36.23 -2.40
CA LEU A 17 -41.60 -37.08 -2.33
C LEU A 17 -42.32 -36.96 -0.98
N ILE A 18 -41.58 -36.76 0.11
CA ILE A 18 -42.14 -36.76 1.47
C ILE A 18 -42.20 -35.38 2.12
N ALA A 19 -41.39 -34.41 1.66
CA ALA A 19 -41.31 -33.08 2.27
C ALA A 19 -42.66 -32.33 2.36
N HIS A 20 -43.63 -32.62 1.47
CA HIS A 20 -44.96 -32.01 1.52
C HIS A 20 -45.74 -32.36 2.80
N GLY A 21 -45.51 -33.55 3.38
CA GLY A 21 -46.21 -34.03 4.58
C GLY A 21 -45.52 -33.66 5.89
N TYR A 22 -44.27 -33.18 5.85
CA TYR A 22 -43.41 -33.00 7.03
C TYR A 22 -42.79 -31.60 7.05
N GLN A 23 -43.64 -30.56 7.10
CA GLN A 23 -43.20 -29.16 7.14
C GLN A 23 -42.87 -28.66 8.55
N GLN A 24 -43.35 -29.33 9.60
CA GLN A 24 -43.03 -28.96 10.97
C GLN A 24 -41.60 -29.36 11.35
N GLU A 25 -41.08 -28.70 12.39
CA GLU A 25 -39.81 -29.12 13.00
C GLU A 25 -39.96 -30.51 13.62
N TRP A 26 -38.93 -31.34 13.40
CA TRP A 26 -38.87 -32.67 13.98
C TRP A 26 -38.23 -32.58 15.36
N GLY A 27 -38.79 -33.31 16.30
CA GLY A 27 -38.32 -33.43 17.68
C GLY A 27 -37.94 -34.86 18.02
N THR A 28 -37.38 -35.02 19.22
CA THR A 28 -37.02 -36.32 19.77
C THR A 28 -37.51 -36.44 21.21
N GLU A 29 -37.87 -37.66 21.60
CA GLU A 29 -38.27 -38.01 22.95
C GLU A 29 -37.81 -39.42 23.26
N ARG A 30 -37.37 -39.66 24.50
CA ARG A 30 -36.96 -41.00 24.93
C ARG A 30 -38.18 -41.76 25.42
N ASP A 31 -38.28 -43.02 25.04
CA ASP A 31 -39.34 -43.89 25.53
C ASP A 31 -39.30 -44.01 27.08
N GLU A 32 -40.45 -44.25 27.69
CA GLU A 32 -40.62 -44.35 29.15
C GLU A 32 -39.76 -45.47 29.75
N ASP A 33 -39.59 -46.57 29.01
CA ASP A 33 -38.75 -47.71 29.38
C ASP A 33 -37.25 -47.44 29.09
N GLY A 34 -36.93 -46.36 28.38
CA GLY A 34 -35.57 -45.94 28.08
C GLY A 34 -34.85 -46.81 27.04
N GLU A 35 -35.56 -47.76 26.42
CA GLU A 35 -35.05 -48.76 25.48
C GLU A 35 -34.84 -48.19 24.07
N SER A 36 -35.54 -47.11 23.71
CA SER A 36 -35.37 -46.46 22.41
C SER A 36 -35.59 -44.95 22.45
N THR A 37 -35.24 -44.26 21.37
CA THR A 37 -35.54 -42.84 21.18
C THR A 37 -36.41 -42.64 19.95
N TRP A 38 -37.52 -41.94 20.13
CA TRP A 38 -38.45 -41.64 19.04
C TRP A 38 -38.09 -40.34 18.34
N VAL A 39 -38.39 -40.29 17.04
CA VAL A 39 -38.36 -39.08 16.21
C VAL A 39 -39.77 -38.82 15.70
N GLY A 40 -40.22 -37.57 15.83
CA GLY A 40 -41.60 -37.20 15.58
C GLY A 40 -41.78 -35.70 15.34
N THR A 41 -43.04 -35.27 15.28
CA THR A 41 -43.43 -33.85 15.32
C THR A 41 -44.27 -33.60 16.57
N TYR A 42 -44.24 -32.38 17.11
CA TYR A 42 -45.10 -32.02 18.24
C TYR A 42 -46.50 -31.60 17.77
N ASP A 43 -47.53 -32.04 18.48
CA ASP A 43 -48.91 -31.58 18.29
C ASP A 43 -49.15 -30.21 18.95
N HIS A 44 -50.41 -29.76 18.98
CA HIS A 44 -50.77 -28.48 19.59
C HIS A 44 -50.62 -28.45 21.11
N ASP A 45 -50.57 -29.62 21.76
CA ASP A 45 -50.40 -29.78 23.20
C ASP A 45 -48.92 -29.95 23.60
N GLY A 46 -48.02 -30.00 22.62
CA GLY A 46 -46.59 -30.19 22.83
C GLY A 46 -46.20 -31.65 23.06
N VAL A 47 -47.09 -32.59 22.75
CA VAL A 47 -46.83 -34.04 22.84
C VAL A 47 -46.18 -34.50 21.54
N LEU A 48 -45.10 -35.29 21.64
CA LEU A 48 -44.46 -35.85 20.46
C LEU A 48 -45.39 -36.89 19.81
N CYS A 49 -45.66 -36.71 18.52
CA CYS A 49 -46.27 -37.72 17.66
C CYS A 49 -45.15 -38.48 16.93
N PRO A 50 -44.71 -39.65 17.43
CA PRO A 50 -43.58 -40.39 16.87
C PRO A 50 -43.96 -41.08 15.56
N PHE A 51 -43.02 -41.12 14.62
CA PHE A 51 -43.15 -41.89 13.37
C PHE A 51 -41.89 -42.68 13.01
N ILE A 52 -40.78 -42.46 13.71
CA ILE A 52 -39.55 -43.26 13.62
C ILE A 52 -39.15 -43.65 15.04
N ASP A 53 -38.81 -44.93 15.22
CA ASP A 53 -38.25 -45.47 16.44
C ASP A 53 -36.77 -45.82 16.20
N VAL A 54 -35.89 -45.34 17.07
CA VAL A 54 -34.44 -45.53 16.99
C VAL A 54 -33.96 -46.35 18.17
N SER A 55 -33.59 -47.59 17.89
CA SER A 55 -33.04 -48.56 18.84
C SER A 55 -31.81 -49.24 18.23
N ILE A 56 -30.66 -48.55 18.33
CA ILE A 56 -29.34 -48.98 17.85
C ILE A 56 -28.36 -49.27 18.98
N SER A 57 -28.66 -48.89 20.22
CA SER A 57 -27.80 -49.07 21.40
C SER A 57 -27.38 -50.53 21.62
N GLU A 58 -28.28 -51.49 21.35
CA GLU A 58 -27.96 -52.93 21.41
C GLU A 58 -26.88 -53.36 20.39
N TRP A 59 -26.80 -52.67 19.25
CA TRP A 59 -25.85 -52.97 18.18
C TRP A 59 -24.56 -52.17 18.32
N SER A 60 -24.65 -50.91 18.74
CA SER A 60 -23.48 -50.05 18.91
C SER A 60 -22.74 -50.29 20.23
N GLY A 61 -23.44 -50.83 21.24
CA GLY A 61 -22.92 -51.04 22.59
C GLY A 61 -22.87 -49.76 23.43
N GLU A 62 -23.46 -48.66 22.96
CA GLU A 62 -23.56 -47.39 23.70
C GLU A 62 -25.02 -46.95 23.88
N ASP A 63 -25.49 -46.90 25.13
CA ASP A 63 -26.86 -46.49 25.52
C ASP A 63 -27.25 -45.07 25.08
N GLY A 64 -26.28 -44.25 24.65
CA GLY A 64 -26.50 -42.88 24.19
C GLY A 64 -26.67 -42.73 22.68
N ASP A 65 -26.40 -43.78 21.89
CA ASP A 65 -26.40 -43.68 20.43
C ASP A 65 -27.81 -43.54 19.84
N ASP A 66 -28.82 -44.07 20.51
CA ASP A 66 -30.23 -43.90 20.12
C ASP A 66 -30.60 -42.42 20.08
N ALA A 67 -30.28 -41.70 21.15
CA ALA A 67 -30.53 -40.27 21.26
C ALA A 67 -29.73 -39.46 20.22
N ARG A 68 -28.46 -39.83 19.98
CA ARG A 68 -27.60 -39.16 18.99
C ARG A 68 -28.11 -39.36 17.57
N LEU A 69 -28.49 -40.58 17.22
CA LEU A 69 -29.00 -40.88 15.88
C LEU A 69 -30.39 -40.28 15.68
N ALA A 70 -31.25 -40.32 16.69
CA ALA A 70 -32.55 -39.64 16.65
C ALA A 70 -32.40 -38.13 16.44
N ASP A 71 -31.51 -37.45 17.17
CA ASP A 71 -31.24 -36.02 16.99
C ASP A 71 -30.67 -35.73 15.58
N PHE A 72 -29.79 -36.59 15.08
CA PHE A 72 -29.30 -36.48 13.70
C PHE A 72 -30.44 -36.60 12.68
N ILE A 73 -31.32 -37.59 12.80
CA ILE A 73 -32.46 -37.80 11.89
C ILE A 73 -33.43 -36.62 11.96
N ALA A 74 -33.72 -36.11 13.16
CA ALA A 74 -34.58 -34.94 13.36
C ALA A 74 -34.03 -33.69 12.64
N LYS A 75 -32.72 -33.43 12.74
CA LYS A 75 -32.07 -32.33 12.01
C LYS A 75 -31.96 -32.58 10.52
N ALA A 76 -31.74 -33.83 10.11
CA ALA A 76 -31.64 -34.26 8.72
C ALA A 76 -33.02 -34.55 8.10
N ASN A 77 -34.05 -33.82 8.50
CA ASN A 77 -35.38 -34.00 7.96
C ASN A 77 -35.42 -33.64 6.45
N PRO A 78 -36.43 -34.14 5.71
CA PRO A 78 -36.51 -33.95 4.26
C PRO A 78 -36.50 -32.48 3.82
N VAL A 79 -37.12 -31.58 4.59
CA VAL A 79 -37.16 -30.15 4.30
C VAL A 79 -35.78 -29.52 4.46
N ALA A 80 -35.07 -29.84 5.54
CA ALA A 80 -33.71 -29.39 5.81
C ALA A 80 -32.73 -29.88 4.73
N ILE A 81 -32.83 -31.14 4.33
CA ILE A 81 -32.02 -31.69 3.23
C ILE A 81 -32.28 -30.90 1.93
N LEU A 82 -33.53 -30.62 1.59
CA LEU A 82 -33.84 -29.85 0.38
C LEU A 82 -33.33 -28.41 0.45
N ALA A 83 -33.43 -27.76 1.61
CA ALA A 83 -32.90 -26.43 1.83
C ALA A 83 -31.37 -26.40 1.64
N MET A 84 -30.64 -27.32 2.28
CA MET A 84 -29.20 -27.45 2.13
C MET A 84 -28.78 -27.74 0.68
N LEU A 85 -29.53 -28.59 -0.03
CA LEU A 85 -29.26 -28.88 -1.44
C LEU A 85 -29.49 -27.67 -2.33
N ALA A 86 -30.51 -26.86 -2.05
CA ALA A 86 -30.80 -25.62 -2.77
C ALA A 86 -29.70 -24.57 -2.54
N GLU A 87 -29.25 -24.39 -1.30
CA GLU A 87 -28.13 -23.51 -0.95
C GLU A 87 -26.85 -23.94 -1.67
N ARG A 88 -26.51 -25.23 -1.62
CA ARG A 88 -25.35 -25.76 -2.35
C ARG A 88 -25.44 -25.53 -3.86
N ASP A 89 -26.63 -25.67 -4.46
CA ASP A 89 -26.82 -25.41 -5.89
C ASP A 89 -26.67 -23.91 -6.21
N ALA A 90 -27.05 -23.01 -5.29
CA ALA A 90 -26.81 -21.57 -5.40
C ALA A 90 -25.33 -21.21 -5.25
N ASP A 91 -24.63 -21.81 -4.27
CA ASP A 91 -23.20 -21.60 -4.06
C ASP A 91 -22.36 -22.07 -5.25
N LYS A 92 -22.70 -23.23 -5.84
CA LYS A 92 -22.06 -23.71 -7.07
C LYS A 92 -22.18 -22.69 -8.21
N LYS A 93 -23.33 -22.03 -8.35
CA LYS A 93 -23.51 -20.97 -9.35
C LYS A 93 -22.66 -19.74 -9.02
N ARG A 94 -22.64 -19.31 -7.76
CA ARG A 94 -21.83 -18.16 -7.31
C ARG A 94 -20.34 -18.39 -7.50
N ILE A 95 -19.85 -19.60 -7.22
CA ILE A 95 -18.46 -19.99 -7.45
C ILE A 95 -18.13 -19.91 -8.94
N ALA A 96 -18.99 -20.47 -9.80
CA ALA A 96 -18.77 -20.42 -11.25
C ALA A 96 -18.72 -18.98 -11.80
N GLU A 97 -19.58 -18.10 -11.28
CA GLU A 97 -19.57 -16.67 -11.62
C GLU A 97 -18.31 -15.95 -11.13
N LEU A 98 -17.90 -16.20 -9.87
CA LEU A 98 -16.66 -15.63 -9.32
C LEU A 98 -15.44 -16.08 -10.11
N GLU A 99 -15.35 -17.37 -10.47
CA GLU A 99 -14.28 -17.88 -11.33
C GLU A 99 -14.26 -17.19 -12.69
N HIS A 100 -15.44 -17.01 -13.31
CA HIS A 100 -15.55 -16.30 -14.57
C HIS A 100 -15.06 -14.85 -14.44
N ASN A 101 -15.55 -14.12 -13.44
CA ASN A 101 -15.16 -12.74 -13.19
C ASN A 101 -13.66 -12.62 -12.92
N HIS A 102 -13.10 -13.50 -12.09
CA HIS A 102 -11.66 -13.53 -11.83
C HIS A 102 -10.85 -13.77 -13.11
N ARG A 103 -11.28 -14.68 -13.99
CA ARG A 103 -10.60 -14.90 -15.28
C ARG A 103 -10.64 -13.66 -16.17
N VAL A 104 -11.80 -12.99 -16.27
CA VAL A 104 -11.95 -11.76 -17.05
C VAL A 104 -11.08 -10.63 -16.48
N HIS A 105 -11.10 -10.43 -15.17
CA HIS A 105 -10.27 -9.42 -14.51
C HIS A 105 -8.77 -9.71 -14.68
N ALA A 106 -8.34 -10.97 -14.52
CA ALA A 106 -6.96 -11.36 -14.74
C ALA A 106 -6.50 -11.09 -16.18
N ALA A 107 -7.32 -11.43 -17.18
CA ALA A 107 -7.03 -11.15 -18.58
C ALA A 107 -6.88 -9.64 -18.86
N ARG A 108 -7.77 -8.82 -18.28
CA ARG A 108 -7.69 -7.36 -18.38
C ARG A 108 -6.40 -6.81 -17.78
N LEU A 109 -6.02 -7.24 -16.58
CA LEU A 109 -4.80 -6.79 -15.92
C LEU A 109 -3.54 -7.19 -16.70
N LEU A 110 -3.53 -8.39 -17.30
CA LEU A 110 -2.42 -8.82 -18.15
C LEU A 110 -2.28 -7.94 -19.40
N ALA A 111 -3.39 -7.57 -20.04
CA ALA A 111 -3.39 -6.68 -21.18
C ALA A 111 -2.89 -5.27 -20.81
N GLU A 112 -3.39 -4.70 -19.71
CA GLU A 112 -2.97 -3.40 -19.20
C GLU A 112 -1.48 -3.39 -18.83
N ARG A 113 -1.00 -4.45 -18.18
CA ARG A 113 0.43 -4.63 -17.87
C ARG A 113 1.28 -4.71 -19.16
N GLY A 114 0.74 -5.27 -20.23
CA GLY A 114 1.38 -5.26 -21.55
C GLY A 114 1.55 -3.84 -22.09
N GLN A 115 0.45 -3.08 -22.14
CA GLN A 115 0.45 -1.69 -22.61
C GLN A 115 1.37 -0.79 -21.78
N LEU A 116 1.40 -0.95 -20.46
CA LEU A 116 2.29 -0.19 -19.59
C LEU A 116 3.76 -0.54 -19.85
N LYS A 117 4.10 -1.81 -20.10
CA LYS A 117 5.46 -2.21 -20.48
C LYS A 117 5.88 -1.57 -21.79
N ASP A 118 5.00 -1.55 -22.79
CA ASP A 118 5.30 -0.93 -24.08
C ASP A 118 5.54 0.58 -23.93
N ARG A 119 4.70 1.27 -23.13
CA ARG A 119 4.88 2.70 -22.84
C ARG A 119 6.17 3.00 -22.06
N ILE A 120 6.55 2.15 -21.11
CA ILE A 120 7.82 2.30 -20.39
C ILE A 120 8.99 2.17 -21.37
N ALA A 121 8.98 1.14 -22.23
CA ALA A 121 10.03 0.95 -23.22
C ALA A 121 10.13 2.15 -24.19
N GLU A 122 9.00 2.73 -24.60
CA GLU A 122 8.97 3.94 -25.41
C GLU A 122 9.58 5.14 -24.67
N LEU A 123 9.19 5.37 -23.42
CA LEU A 123 9.74 6.46 -22.59
C LEU A 123 11.24 6.29 -22.32
N GLU A 124 11.71 5.07 -22.07
CA GLU A 124 13.13 4.76 -21.92
C GLU A 124 13.91 5.07 -23.21
N ALA A 125 13.35 4.73 -24.38
CA ALA A 125 13.96 5.06 -25.67
C ALA A 125 14.03 6.57 -25.91
N ILE A 126 12.98 7.31 -25.57
CA ILE A 126 12.94 8.78 -25.64
C ILE A 126 13.97 9.40 -24.68
N SER A 127 14.04 8.92 -23.44
CA SER A 127 15.01 9.38 -22.45
C SER A 127 16.45 9.18 -22.93
N ALA A 128 16.76 7.99 -23.44
CA ALA A 128 18.08 7.69 -24.00
C ALA A 128 18.42 8.56 -25.23
N ALA A 129 17.43 8.89 -26.08
CA ALA A 129 17.61 9.81 -27.20
C ALA A 129 17.84 11.25 -26.71
N ALA A 130 17.09 11.70 -25.70
CA ALA A 130 17.24 13.00 -25.07
C ALA A 130 18.63 13.15 -24.41
N GLU A 131 19.10 12.13 -23.69
CA GLU A 131 20.46 12.07 -23.13
C GLU A 131 21.53 12.28 -24.21
N LYS A 132 21.41 11.56 -25.34
CA LYS A 132 22.33 11.72 -26.47
C LYS A 132 22.26 13.12 -27.07
N LEU A 133 21.06 13.68 -27.25
CA LEU A 133 20.88 15.03 -27.79
C LEU A 133 21.48 16.10 -26.89
N VAL A 134 21.21 16.01 -25.59
CA VAL A 134 21.79 16.86 -24.57
C VAL A 134 23.30 16.75 -24.69
N ARG A 135 23.89 15.55 -24.55
CA ARG A 135 25.35 15.30 -24.63
C ARG A 135 26.00 15.86 -25.90
N CYS A 136 25.35 15.70 -27.05
CA CYS A 136 25.82 16.23 -28.31
C CYS A 136 25.76 17.77 -28.35
N LYS A 137 24.66 18.40 -27.91
CA LYS A 137 24.53 19.88 -27.91
C LYS A 137 25.37 20.57 -26.84
N GLY A 138 25.58 19.93 -25.70
CA GLY A 138 26.42 20.44 -24.60
C GLY A 138 27.88 20.65 -24.94
N ARG A 139 28.45 19.74 -25.73
CA ARG A 139 29.85 19.91 -26.19
C ARG A 139 30.07 21.18 -27.01
N TYR A 140 29.01 21.76 -27.57
CA TYR A 140 29.12 22.91 -28.47
C TYR A 140 28.61 24.24 -27.89
N HIS A 141 27.96 24.28 -26.71
CA HIS A 141 27.32 25.49 -26.15
C HIS A 141 27.64 25.68 -24.66
N SER A 142 27.34 26.86 -24.10
CA SER A 142 27.61 27.20 -22.70
C SER A 142 27.08 26.16 -21.70
N GLU A 143 27.90 25.77 -20.72
CA GLU A 143 27.60 24.76 -19.69
C GLU A 143 26.25 24.95 -18.97
N GLN A 144 25.83 26.20 -18.78
CA GLN A 144 24.57 26.54 -18.11
C GLN A 144 23.33 26.15 -18.93
N ASN A 145 23.38 26.29 -20.26
CA ASN A 145 22.32 25.83 -21.17
C ASN A 145 22.23 24.30 -21.22
N TYR A 146 23.36 23.60 -21.04
CA TYR A 146 23.38 22.15 -20.99
C TYR A 146 22.66 21.59 -19.76
N ARG A 147 22.92 22.17 -18.58
CA ARG A 147 22.24 21.79 -17.34
C ARG A 147 20.75 22.11 -17.37
N ALA A 148 20.38 23.26 -17.94
CA ALA A 148 18.97 23.64 -18.12
C ALA A 148 18.23 22.65 -19.03
N MET A 149 18.82 22.27 -20.16
CA MET A 149 18.24 21.24 -21.04
C MET A 149 18.15 19.88 -20.36
N ALA A 150 19.21 19.43 -19.68
CA ALA A 150 19.21 18.15 -18.98
C ALA A 150 18.12 18.09 -17.89
N SER A 151 17.97 19.19 -17.14
CA SER A 151 16.88 19.32 -16.15
C SER A 151 15.50 19.33 -16.81
N LEU A 152 15.32 19.94 -17.98
CA LEU A 152 14.05 19.96 -18.71
C LEU A 152 13.64 18.56 -19.20
N PHE A 153 14.61 17.76 -19.66
CA PHE A 153 14.38 16.39 -20.10
C PHE A 153 14.43 15.36 -18.96
N GLY A 154 14.76 15.77 -17.73
CA GLY A 154 14.90 14.87 -16.58
C GLY A 154 16.07 13.89 -16.69
N VAL A 155 17.10 14.25 -17.48
CA VAL A 155 18.25 13.39 -17.79
C VAL A 155 19.51 13.85 -17.04
N THR A 156 20.43 12.92 -16.78
CA THR A 156 21.66 13.24 -16.03
C THR A 156 22.71 13.92 -16.90
N THR A 157 23.52 14.82 -16.30
CA THR A 157 24.68 15.46 -16.94
C THR A 157 25.99 14.83 -16.46
N PRO A 158 26.42 13.67 -16.98
CA PRO A 158 27.59 12.97 -16.46
C PRO A 158 28.92 13.68 -16.76
N ASP A 159 28.96 14.53 -17.79
CA ASP A 159 30.22 15.11 -18.31
C ASP A 159 30.58 16.48 -17.70
N LEU A 160 29.75 17.07 -16.82
CA LEU A 160 30.08 18.36 -16.21
C LEU A 160 30.43 18.21 -14.72
N PRO A 161 31.50 18.89 -14.25
CA PRO A 161 31.79 18.98 -12.82
C PRO A 161 30.60 19.59 -12.06
N PRO A 162 30.48 19.40 -10.75
CA PRO A 162 29.50 20.12 -9.94
C PRO A 162 29.59 21.63 -10.19
N LEU A 163 28.45 22.34 -10.20
CA LEU A 163 28.47 23.81 -10.30
C LEU A 163 29.24 24.36 -9.08
N GLU A 164 30.40 24.95 -9.29
CA GLU A 164 31.04 25.81 -8.28
C GLU A 164 30.16 27.05 -8.10
N MET A 165 29.19 26.96 -7.20
CA MET A 165 28.33 28.08 -6.83
C MET A 165 28.82 28.81 -5.57
N GLU A 166 29.97 28.42 -5.01
CA GLU A 166 30.44 28.95 -3.74
C GLU A 166 31.60 29.92 -3.95
N ALA A 167 31.26 31.21 -3.77
CA ALA A 167 32.12 32.33 -3.45
C ALA A 167 33.57 32.26 -4.00
N ARG A 168 33.80 32.90 -5.14
CA ARG A 168 35.12 33.49 -5.40
C ARG A 168 35.40 34.50 -4.29
N THR A 169 36.02 34.05 -3.20
CA THR A 169 36.53 34.93 -2.16
C THR A 169 37.69 35.72 -2.80
N VAL A 170 37.41 36.95 -3.20
CA VAL A 170 38.45 37.87 -3.66
C VAL A 170 39.14 38.41 -2.42
N SER A 171 40.35 37.96 -2.15
CA SER A 171 41.19 38.52 -1.08
C SER A 171 41.85 39.80 -1.59
N VAL A 172 41.50 40.93 -0.97
CA VAL A 172 42.17 42.22 -1.20
C VAL A 172 42.81 42.65 0.12
N LYS A 173 44.06 43.11 0.05
CA LYS A 173 44.81 43.57 1.21
C LYS A 173 44.44 45.01 1.54
N LEU A 174 44.08 45.25 2.79
CA LEU A 174 43.86 46.60 3.31
C LEU A 174 45.17 47.18 3.86
N PRO A 175 45.40 48.50 3.71
CA PRO A 175 46.56 49.16 4.29
C PRO A 175 46.54 49.06 5.83
N GLU A 176 47.74 49.02 6.43
CA GLU A 176 47.89 48.92 7.88
C GLU A 176 47.32 50.16 8.61
N PRO A 177 46.84 49.99 9.85
CA PRO A 177 46.43 51.11 10.67
C PRO A 177 47.59 52.07 10.91
N ILE A 178 47.33 53.37 10.78
CA ILE A 178 48.35 54.41 10.99
C ILE A 178 48.25 54.97 12.41
N GLY A 179 49.40 55.28 13.02
CA GLY A 179 49.48 56.04 14.26
C GLY A 179 49.44 57.55 14.01
N PRO A 180 49.22 58.38 15.05
CA PRO A 180 49.17 59.84 14.93
C PRO A 180 50.47 60.45 14.39
N GLU A 181 51.62 59.81 14.61
CA GLU A 181 52.94 60.20 14.08
C GLU A 181 53.05 60.05 12.55
N ALA A 182 52.21 59.22 11.94
CA ALA A 182 52.16 59.01 10.49
C ALA A 182 51.19 59.99 9.79
N ALA A 183 50.52 60.87 10.54
CA ALA A 183 49.73 61.94 9.96
C ALA A 183 50.64 62.89 9.15
N PRO A 184 50.17 63.49 8.04
CA PRO A 184 50.95 64.48 7.30
C PRO A 184 51.34 65.69 8.18
N ALA A 185 52.52 66.28 7.95
CA ALA A 185 53.09 67.33 8.79
C ALA A 185 52.19 68.57 9.02
N HIS A 186 51.23 68.82 8.11
CA HIS A 186 50.26 69.92 8.23
C HIS A 186 49.13 69.64 9.24
N TYR A 187 49.02 68.41 9.78
CA TYR A 187 48.08 68.01 10.84
C TYR A 187 48.75 67.90 12.23
N TRP A 188 50.03 68.25 12.37
CA TRP A 188 50.76 68.04 13.63
C TRP A 188 50.51 69.12 14.69
N ASP A 189 50.06 70.30 14.31
CA ASP A 189 49.79 71.39 15.26
C ASP A 189 48.39 71.24 15.88
N ASN A 190 48.27 71.51 17.20
CA ASN A 190 47.03 71.45 17.99
C ASN A 190 46.35 70.07 18.16
N GLY A 191 47.06 68.96 17.97
CA GLY A 191 46.53 67.61 18.27
C GLY A 191 45.59 67.03 17.20
N GLU A 192 45.55 67.64 16.01
CA GLU A 192 44.73 67.19 14.88
C GLU A 192 45.25 65.89 14.24
N SER A 193 46.50 65.51 14.50
CA SER A 193 47.13 64.28 14.02
C SER A 193 46.45 63.01 14.52
N MET A 194 45.94 63.05 15.76
CA MET A 194 45.17 61.96 16.36
C MET A 194 43.81 61.80 15.68
N ALA A 195 43.12 62.91 15.40
CA ALA A 195 41.84 62.90 14.68
C ALA A 195 41.99 62.38 13.24
N TYR A 196 43.11 62.70 12.57
CA TYR A 196 43.42 62.17 11.24
C TYR A 196 43.63 60.65 11.25
N ALA A 197 44.46 60.14 12.18
CA ALA A 197 44.71 58.71 12.32
C ALA A 197 43.42 57.94 12.67
N ASP A 198 42.61 58.46 13.59
CA ASP A 198 41.32 57.87 13.94
C ASP A 198 40.35 57.82 12.76
N GLY A 199 40.27 58.90 11.98
CA GLY A 199 39.44 58.98 10.77
C GLY A 199 39.86 57.98 9.70
N TYR A 200 41.17 57.87 9.44
CA TYR A 200 41.73 56.93 8.47
C TYR A 200 41.48 55.48 8.89
N ASN A 201 41.78 55.13 10.14
CA ASN A 201 41.61 53.77 10.67
C ASN A 201 40.12 53.37 10.71
N LYS A 202 39.24 54.32 11.02
CA LYS A 202 37.79 54.10 10.98
C LYS A 202 37.31 53.81 9.56
N ALA A 203 37.74 54.57 8.56
CA ALA A 203 37.37 54.33 7.16
C ALA A 203 37.81 52.95 6.65
N THR A 204 39.02 52.50 7.05
CA THR A 204 39.53 51.15 6.75
C THR A 204 38.70 50.05 7.44
N SER A 205 38.25 50.27 8.68
CA SER A 205 37.37 49.35 9.40
C SER A 205 35.97 49.28 8.78
N ASP A 206 35.39 50.43 8.42
CA ASP A 206 34.07 50.52 7.82
C ASP A 206 34.03 49.83 6.45
N THR A 207 35.08 50.00 5.64
CA THR A 207 35.24 49.28 4.36
C THR A 207 35.38 47.77 4.57
N LYS A 208 36.13 47.31 5.57
CA LYS A 208 36.19 45.88 5.95
C LYS A 208 34.82 45.30 6.28
N ASN A 209 34.02 46.02 7.06
CA ASN A 209 32.69 45.58 7.48
C ASN A 209 31.70 45.55 6.31
N LEU A 210 31.72 46.56 5.44
CA LEU A 210 30.88 46.60 4.24
C LEU A 210 31.22 45.46 3.26
N CYS A 211 32.50 45.18 3.06
CA CYS A 211 32.95 44.07 2.22
C CYS A 211 32.58 42.71 2.82
N ALA A 212 32.71 42.52 4.14
CA ALA A 212 32.27 41.30 4.81
C ALA A 212 30.75 41.07 4.68
N ALA A 213 29.94 42.14 4.78
CA ALA A 213 28.50 42.06 4.55
C ALA A 213 28.14 41.69 3.10
N ALA A 214 29.03 41.98 2.15
CA ALA A 214 28.92 41.57 0.74
C ALA A 214 29.55 40.20 0.44
N GLY A 215 30.03 39.47 1.46
CA GLY A 215 30.66 38.15 1.30
C GLY A 215 32.11 38.20 0.77
N ILE A 216 32.79 39.34 0.89
CA ILE A 216 34.17 39.55 0.46
C ILE A 216 35.08 39.57 1.71
N THR A 217 36.08 38.68 1.74
CA THR A 217 37.05 38.58 2.84
C THR A 217 38.24 39.52 2.59
N LEU A 218 38.48 40.46 3.51
CA LEU A 218 39.63 41.38 3.46
C LEU A 218 40.60 41.10 4.62
N ASP A 219 41.86 40.83 4.29
CA ASP A 219 42.95 40.66 5.25
C ASP A 219 43.74 41.96 5.43
N VAL A 220 44.23 42.20 6.65
CA VAL A 220 45.05 43.37 6.99
C VAL A 220 46.50 42.91 7.11
N GLY A 221 47.39 43.49 6.31
CA GLY A 221 48.83 43.20 6.31
C GLY A 221 49.45 43.19 4.91
N GLU A 222 50.79 43.21 4.83
CA GLU A 222 51.58 43.10 3.58
C GLU A 222 51.41 41.80 2.81
#